data_AF-A0A383EA03-F1
#
_entry.id   AF-A0A383EA03-F1
#
_cell.length_a   1.000
_cell.length_b   1.000
_cell.length_c   1.000
_cell.angle_alpha   90.00
_cell.angle_beta   90.00
_cell.angle_gamma   90.00
#
_symmetry.space_group_name_H-M   'P 1'
#
loop_
_entity.id
_entity.type
_entity.pdbx_description
1 polymer ?
#
loop_
_entity_poly.entity_id
_entity_poly.type
_entity_poly.pdbx_seq_one_letter_code
_entity_poly.pdbx_strand_id
1 'polypeptide(L)'
;AGTPYSPFTGEPIKSQSVAEIVDKIKNLPKKNTIYLLAPIVRGRKGEYKKEILSYKRRGFQRIKVDGTYYNINDFPNLNKKIKHEISIVVDRIIINNELGNRLAEGVETALNLADGLLFIEYENETLPKKFRKIEKIIFSSKFACPESGFTIEEIEPRLFSFNSPYGACEECEGIGINLNVDPNLVVPNSKKSLAEGAIEPWSKTTTLYYAQTLASLSKHYKFSLDETWQKL
;
A
#
# COMPACT_ATOMS: atom_id res chain seq x y z
N ALA A 1 24.77 -4.77 -9.06
CA ALA A 1 23.70 -4.61 -8.04
C ALA A 1 22.37 -4.40 -8.76
N GLY A 2 21.30 -5.09 -8.34
CA GLY A 2 19.96 -4.86 -8.88
C GLY A 2 19.37 -3.55 -8.35
N THR A 3 18.57 -2.86 -9.15
CA THR A 3 17.76 -1.72 -8.69
C THR A 3 16.37 -2.24 -8.37
N PRO A 4 15.87 -2.10 -7.14
CA PRO A 4 14.50 -2.48 -6.80
C PRO A 4 13.50 -1.46 -7.37
N TYR A 5 12.30 -1.93 -7.73
CA TYR A 5 11.24 -1.11 -8.27
C TYR A 5 9.94 -1.34 -7.50
N SER A 6 9.09 -0.32 -7.41
CA SER A 6 7.75 -0.48 -6.87
C SER A 6 6.90 -1.36 -7.80
N PRO A 7 6.20 -2.40 -7.30
CA PRO A 7 5.27 -3.19 -8.12
C PRO A 7 4.01 -2.40 -8.51
N PHE A 8 3.72 -1.28 -7.84
CA PHE A 8 2.53 -0.46 -8.10
C PHE A 8 2.80 0.67 -9.10
N THR A 9 3.95 1.34 -8.98
CA THR A 9 4.29 2.49 -9.85
C THR A 9 5.34 2.18 -10.90
N GLY A 10 6.12 1.11 -10.73
CA GLY A 10 7.25 0.80 -11.61
C GLY A 10 8.45 1.73 -11.43
N GLU A 11 8.46 2.61 -10.43
CA GLU A 11 9.56 3.53 -10.17
C GLU A 11 10.64 2.91 -9.26
N PRO A 12 11.92 3.30 -9.43
CA PRO A 12 13.01 2.77 -8.62
C PRO A 12 12.89 3.24 -7.16
N ILE A 13 12.98 2.29 -6.22
CA ILE A 13 12.97 2.58 -4.78
C ILE A 13 14.41 2.58 -4.24
N LYS A 14 14.72 3.52 -3.33
CA LYS A 14 16.07 3.65 -2.76
C LYS A 14 15.96 3.92 -1.27
N SER A 15 16.66 3.13 -0.45
CA SER A 15 16.93 3.47 0.93
C SER A 15 18.07 4.50 0.99
N GLN A 16 18.01 5.37 1.98
CA GLN A 16 19.02 6.38 2.25
C GLN A 16 19.22 6.50 3.76
N SER A 17 20.47 6.54 4.22
CA SER A 17 20.74 6.73 5.65
C SER A 17 20.36 8.15 6.10
N VAL A 18 20.15 8.35 7.41
CA VAL A 18 19.89 9.68 7.97
C VAL A 18 21.00 10.66 7.57
N ALA A 19 22.26 10.22 7.60
CA ALA A 19 23.41 11.04 7.19
C ALA A 19 23.32 11.46 5.71
N GLU A 20 23.02 10.52 4.81
CA GLU A 20 22.87 10.81 3.37
C GLU A 20 21.71 11.78 3.09
N ILE A 21 20.59 11.62 3.80
CA ILE A 21 19.44 12.52 3.70
C ILE A 21 19.83 13.92 4.15
N VAL A 22 20.49 14.03 5.31
CA VAL A 22 20.98 15.31 5.85
C VAL A 22 21.91 16.00 4.87
N ASP A 23 22.86 15.27 4.27
CA ASP A 23 23.80 15.83 3.31
C ASP A 23 23.12 16.29 2.03
N LYS A 24 22.13 15.54 1.52
CA LYS A 24 21.31 15.98 0.39
C LYS A 24 20.50 17.24 0.69
N ILE A 25 19.93 17.35 1.90
CA ILE A 25 19.20 18.55 2.31
C ILE A 25 20.15 19.76 2.43
N LYS A 26 21.37 19.57 2.95
CA LYS A 26 22.38 20.64 3.04
C LYS A 26 22.82 21.18 1.67
N ASN A 27 22.70 20.37 0.62
CA ASN A 27 23.02 20.75 -0.76
C ASN A 27 21.89 21.54 -1.46
N LEU A 28 20.72 21.70 -0.83
CA LEU A 28 19.67 22.57 -1.35
C LEU A 28 20.13 24.04 -1.35
N PRO A 29 19.51 24.91 -2.17
CA PRO A 29 19.95 26.30 -2.26
C PRO A 29 19.92 27.01 -0.89
N LYS A 30 21.01 27.71 -0.56
CA LYS A 30 21.19 28.36 0.75
C LYS A 30 20.11 29.43 1.00
N LYS A 31 19.79 29.66 2.28
CA LYS A 31 18.76 30.58 2.78
C LYS A 31 17.31 30.18 2.48
N ASN A 32 17.06 28.96 1.99
CA ASN A 32 15.69 28.46 1.87
C ASN A 32 15.16 27.99 3.21
N THR A 33 13.91 28.34 3.49
CA THR A 33 13.12 27.70 4.55
C THR A 33 12.61 26.35 4.06
N ILE A 34 12.95 25.28 4.77
CA ILE A 34 12.45 23.93 4.55
C ILE A 34 11.47 23.51 5.65
N TYR A 35 10.49 22.70 5.26
CA TYR A 35 9.56 22.03 6.14
C TYR A 35 9.84 20.53 6.11
N LEU A 36 10.12 19.96 7.28
CA LEU A 36 10.25 18.52 7.47
C LEU A 36 8.86 17.95 7.76
N LEU A 37 8.36 17.13 6.85
CA LEU A 37 7.01 16.60 6.88
C LEU A 37 7.06 15.07 7.01
N ALA A 38 6.39 14.54 8.02
CA ALA A 38 6.20 13.11 8.21
C ALA A 38 4.84 12.69 7.62
N PRO A 39 4.78 12.01 6.45
CA PRO A 39 3.53 11.64 5.79
C PRO A 39 2.85 10.44 6.46
N ILE A 40 2.05 10.72 7.48
CA ILE A 40 1.35 9.71 8.28
C ILE A 40 0.17 9.06 7.55
N VAL A 41 -0.46 9.76 6.61
CA VAL A 41 -1.54 9.23 5.76
C VAL A 41 -1.28 9.60 4.31
N ARG A 42 -1.35 8.60 3.43
CA ARG A 42 -1.02 8.72 2.00
C ARG A 42 -2.13 8.09 1.17
N GLY A 43 -3.01 8.91 0.60
CA GLY A 43 -4.07 8.46 -0.32
C GLY A 43 -5.04 7.42 0.27
N ARG A 44 -5.26 7.45 1.59
CA ARG A 44 -6.16 6.51 2.29
C ARG A 44 -7.45 7.19 2.71
N LYS A 45 -8.54 6.42 2.77
CA LYS A 45 -9.87 6.90 3.16
C LYS A 45 -10.03 6.84 4.68
N GLY A 46 -10.52 7.92 5.29
CA GLY A 46 -10.74 7.97 6.74
C GLY A 46 -10.89 9.40 7.29
N GLU A 47 -11.29 9.51 8.56
CA GLU A 47 -11.46 10.81 9.24
C GLU A 47 -10.27 11.20 10.14
N TYR A 48 -9.43 10.23 10.50
CA TYR A 48 -8.15 10.36 11.23
C TYR A 48 -8.12 11.12 12.58
N LYS A 49 -9.26 11.55 13.13
CA LYS A 49 -9.33 12.35 14.37
C LYS A 49 -8.61 11.73 15.57
N LYS A 50 -8.72 10.41 15.74
CA LYS A 50 -8.10 9.68 16.86
C LYS A 50 -6.59 9.65 16.74
N GLU A 51 -6.04 9.40 15.55
CA GLU A 51 -4.59 9.45 15.35
C GLU A 51 -4.06 10.88 15.56
N ILE A 52 -4.74 11.90 15.04
CA ILE A 52 -4.30 13.30 15.21
C ILE A 52 -4.28 13.74 16.68
N LEU A 53 -5.26 13.31 17.47
CA LEU A 53 -5.25 13.51 18.93
C LEU A 53 -4.00 12.93 19.60
N SER A 54 -3.49 11.79 19.12
CA SER A 54 -2.25 11.21 19.66
C SER A 54 -1.02 12.08 19.35
N TYR A 55 -0.92 12.61 18.13
CA TYR A 55 0.18 13.52 17.75
C TYR A 55 0.10 14.85 18.50
N LYS A 56 -1.11 15.37 18.74
CA LYS A 56 -1.32 16.55 19.58
C LYS A 56 -0.81 16.32 21.01
N ARG A 57 -1.08 15.15 21.62
CA ARG A 57 -0.55 14.81 22.95
C ARG A 57 0.98 14.67 22.98
N ARG A 58 1.59 14.28 21.87
CA ARG A 58 3.05 14.22 21.69
C ARG A 58 3.69 15.60 21.47
N GLY A 59 2.90 16.68 21.43
CA GLY A 59 3.38 18.05 21.37
C GLY A 59 3.54 18.64 19.97
N PHE A 60 3.17 17.91 18.91
CA PHE A 60 3.16 18.47 17.55
C PHE A 60 2.10 19.56 17.43
N GLN A 61 2.43 20.68 16.77
CA GLN A 61 1.55 21.85 16.70
C GLN A 61 1.00 22.12 15.29
N ARG A 62 1.67 21.62 14.25
CA ARG A 62 1.35 21.94 12.86
C ARG A 62 1.17 20.66 12.05
N ILE A 63 0.21 20.70 11.13
CA ILE A 63 -0.14 19.58 10.27
C ILE A 63 -0.47 20.11 8.87
N LYS A 64 -0.17 19.31 7.85
CA LYS A 64 -0.58 19.56 6.47
C LYS A 64 -1.62 18.52 6.09
N VAL A 65 -2.77 18.98 5.61
CA VAL A 65 -3.91 18.14 5.23
C VAL A 65 -4.35 18.55 3.83
N ASP A 66 -4.33 17.61 2.90
CA ASP A 66 -4.74 17.79 1.50
C ASP A 66 -4.14 19.08 0.87
N GLY A 67 -2.83 19.27 1.04
CA GLY A 67 -2.12 20.43 0.49
C GLY A 67 -2.11 21.68 1.37
N THR A 68 -2.99 21.77 2.37
CA THR A 68 -3.16 22.99 3.19
C THR A 68 -2.57 22.82 4.59
N TYR A 69 -1.87 23.85 5.08
CA TYR A 69 -1.29 23.86 6.42
C TYR A 69 -2.31 24.34 7.47
N TYR A 70 -2.42 23.59 8.56
CA TYR A 70 -3.28 23.90 9.70
C TYR A 70 -2.48 23.87 11.01
N ASN A 71 -2.99 24.58 12.02
CA ASN A 71 -2.67 24.25 13.40
C ASN A 71 -3.31 22.88 13.71
N ILE A 72 -2.63 22.00 14.42
CA ILE A 72 -3.18 20.69 14.79
C ILE A 72 -4.47 20.81 15.62
N ASN A 73 -4.64 21.93 16.33
CA ASN A 73 -5.84 22.23 17.09
C ASN A 73 -7.05 22.52 16.21
N ASP A 74 -6.81 23.05 15.01
CA ASP A 74 -7.82 23.44 14.02
C ASP A 74 -7.97 22.35 12.94
N PHE A 75 -7.70 21.08 13.29
CA PHE A 75 -7.77 19.97 12.35
C PHE A 75 -9.19 19.85 11.75
N PRO A 76 -9.32 19.88 10.41
CA PRO A 76 -10.62 19.88 9.75
C PRO A 76 -11.34 18.53 9.88
N ASN A 77 -12.67 18.55 9.80
CA ASN A 77 -13.45 17.32 9.68
C ASN A 77 -13.29 16.73 8.27
N LEU A 78 -12.61 15.59 8.17
CA LEU A 78 -12.39 14.88 6.90
C LEU A 78 -13.54 13.95 6.55
N ASN A 79 -13.72 13.69 5.26
CA ASN A 79 -14.79 12.81 4.76
C ASN A 79 -14.28 11.36 4.65
N LYS A 80 -14.84 10.47 5.48
CA LYS A 80 -14.45 9.05 5.50
C LYS A 80 -14.51 8.31 4.16
N LYS A 81 -15.24 8.81 3.15
CA LYS A 81 -15.39 8.16 1.84
C LYS A 81 -14.30 8.56 0.84
N ILE A 82 -13.57 9.65 1.11
CA ILE A 82 -12.60 10.26 0.19
C ILE A 82 -11.19 9.94 0.67
N LYS A 83 -10.25 9.84 -0.27
CA LYS A 83 -8.82 9.65 0.04
C LYS A 83 -8.22 10.97 0.50
N HIS A 84 -7.43 10.92 1.56
CA HIS A 84 -6.77 12.09 2.14
C HIS A 84 -5.25 11.89 2.20
N GLU A 85 -4.52 13.00 2.17
CA GLU A 85 -3.09 13.09 2.45
C GLU A 85 -2.86 13.93 3.70
N ILE A 86 -2.15 13.36 4.67
CA ILE A 86 -1.90 14.00 5.96
C ILE A 86 -0.43 13.85 6.32
N SER A 87 0.23 14.98 6.57
CA SER A 87 1.62 15.04 7.01
C SER A 87 1.77 15.88 8.28
N ILE A 88 2.44 15.35 9.29
CA ILE A 88 2.81 16.13 10.48
C ILE A 88 4.01 17.00 10.14
N VAL A 89 3.95 18.28 10.49
CA VAL A 89 5.11 19.18 10.37
C VAL A 89 5.99 18.96 11.60
N VAL A 90 7.14 18.35 11.38
CA VAL A 90 8.09 17.98 12.43
C VAL A 90 8.96 19.16 12.81
N ASP A 91 9.56 19.82 11.82
CA ASP A 91 10.36 21.02 12.04
C ASP A 91 10.27 21.97 10.84
N ARG A 92 10.52 23.25 11.10
CA ARG A 92 10.72 24.30 10.11
C ARG A 92 12.13 24.85 10.30
N ILE A 93 12.98 24.62 9.31
CA ILE A 93 14.41 24.90 9.40
C ILE A 93 14.79 25.87 8.28
N ILE A 94 15.67 26.82 8.56
CA ILE A 94 16.27 27.68 7.54
C ILE A 94 17.65 27.11 7.22
N ILE A 95 17.92 26.81 5.95
CA ILE A 95 19.21 26.24 5.53
C ILE A 95 20.31 27.30 5.66
N ASN A 96 21.19 27.11 6.63
CA ASN A 96 22.39 27.90 6.87
C ASN A 96 23.59 26.98 7.19
N ASN A 97 24.76 27.56 7.46
CA ASN A 97 25.96 26.78 7.77
C ASN A 97 25.97 26.24 9.23
N GLU A 98 25.03 26.65 10.10
CA GLU A 98 24.98 26.36 11.53
C GLU A 98 23.84 25.38 11.91
N LEU A 99 23.44 24.53 10.97
CA LEU A 99 22.34 23.57 11.17
C LEU A 99 22.61 22.51 12.26
N GLY A 100 23.88 22.28 12.60
CA GLY A 100 24.32 21.37 13.67
C GLY A 100 23.64 20.00 13.61
N ASN A 101 23.26 19.50 14.79
CA ASN A 101 22.52 18.23 14.95
C ASN A 101 21.00 18.37 14.78
N ARG A 102 20.45 19.59 14.80
CA ARG A 102 19.01 19.84 14.73
C ARG A 102 18.37 19.25 13.48
N LEU A 103 19.04 19.40 12.33
CA LEU A 103 18.54 18.82 11.07
C LEU A 103 18.50 17.29 11.15
N ALA A 104 19.54 16.67 11.72
CA ALA A 104 19.58 15.21 11.87
C ALA A 104 18.48 14.71 12.82
N GLU A 105 18.30 15.35 13.98
CA GLU A 105 17.24 15.03 14.94
C GLU A 105 15.84 15.18 14.33
N GLY A 106 15.62 16.25 13.54
CA GLY A 106 14.37 16.47 12.83
C GLY A 106 14.10 15.42 11.75
N VAL A 107 15.12 15.06 10.97
CA VAL A 107 15.04 14.00 9.94
C VAL A 107 14.72 12.66 10.59
N GLU A 108 15.44 12.29 11.65
CA GLU A 108 15.23 11.04 12.39
C GLU A 108 13.82 10.98 12.99
N THR A 109 13.36 12.07 13.61
CA THR A 109 12.01 12.17 14.16
C THR A 109 10.96 11.98 13.07
N ALA A 110 11.13 12.62 11.90
CA ALA A 110 10.18 12.51 10.80
C ALA A 110 10.12 11.10 10.22
N LEU A 111 11.27 10.47 10.00
CA LEU A 111 11.36 9.08 9.53
C LEU A 111 10.67 8.14 10.53
N ASN A 112 10.94 8.29 11.83
CA ASN A 112 10.31 7.46 12.86
C ASN A 112 8.78 7.64 12.95
N LEU A 113 8.27 8.84 12.63
CA LEU A 113 6.83 9.12 12.65
C LEU A 113 6.06 8.52 11.48
N ALA A 114 6.69 8.38 10.32
CA ALA A 114 6.06 8.00 9.05
C ALA A 114 6.68 6.73 8.44
N ASP A 115 7.11 5.82 9.31
CA ASP A 115 7.64 4.49 8.97
C ASP A 115 8.78 4.51 7.92
N GLY A 116 9.72 5.42 8.11
CA GLY A 116 10.90 5.58 7.28
C GLY A 116 10.72 6.50 6.07
N LEU A 117 9.67 7.32 6.03
CA LEU A 117 9.48 8.33 4.99
C LEU A 117 9.58 9.75 5.53
N LEU A 118 10.15 10.63 4.70
CA LEU A 118 10.27 12.04 4.96
C LEU A 118 9.97 12.82 3.68
N PHE A 119 9.06 13.78 3.77
CA PHE A 119 8.87 14.78 2.72
C PHE A 119 9.54 16.08 3.16
N ILE A 120 10.29 16.67 2.25
CA ILE A 120 10.84 18.02 2.39
C ILE A 120 10.09 18.93 1.44
N GLU A 121 9.50 19.98 1.98
CA GLU A 121 8.92 21.05 1.18
C GLU A 121 9.68 22.34 1.38
N TYR A 122 9.98 23.04 0.28
CA TYR A 122 10.65 24.32 0.32
C TYR A 122 10.27 25.18 -0.87
N GLU A 123 10.40 26.49 -0.71
CA GLU A 123 10.33 27.43 -1.83
C GLU A 123 11.73 27.96 -2.08
N ASN A 124 12.13 28.05 -3.35
CA ASN A 124 13.41 28.66 -3.69
C ASN A 124 13.32 30.18 -3.48
N GLU A 125 13.79 30.65 -2.32
CA GLU A 125 13.71 32.05 -1.92
C GLU A 125 14.64 32.96 -2.73
N THR A 126 15.58 32.39 -3.48
CA THR A 126 16.45 33.16 -4.40
C THR A 126 15.71 33.69 -5.63
N LEU A 127 14.56 33.09 -5.98
CA LEU A 127 13.72 33.54 -7.08
C LEU A 127 12.77 34.67 -6.64
N PRO A 128 12.39 35.60 -7.54
CA PRO A 128 11.35 36.58 -7.26
C PRO A 128 10.03 35.90 -6.88
N LYS A 129 9.27 36.48 -5.93
CA LYS A 129 8.02 35.88 -5.39
C LYS A 129 7.07 35.34 -6.46
N LYS A 130 6.97 36.01 -7.61
CA LYS A 130 6.10 35.62 -8.74
C LYS A 130 6.48 34.27 -9.37
N PHE A 131 7.74 33.84 -9.25
CA PHE A 131 8.26 32.61 -9.84
C PHE A 131 8.57 31.52 -8.79
N ARG A 132 8.33 31.79 -7.51
CA ARG A 132 8.51 30.79 -6.45
C ARG A 132 7.44 29.71 -6.60
N LYS A 133 7.86 28.46 -6.48
CA LYS A 133 6.99 27.28 -6.43
C LYS A 133 7.41 26.45 -5.22
N ILE A 134 6.44 25.75 -4.64
CA ILE A 134 6.71 24.76 -3.60
C ILE A 134 7.32 23.54 -4.31
N GLU A 135 8.58 23.27 -4.01
CA GLU A 135 9.26 22.05 -4.41
C GLU A 135 9.09 21.00 -3.31
N LYS A 136 8.80 19.77 -3.71
CA LYS A 136 8.65 18.62 -2.82
C LYS A 136 9.71 17.58 -3.14
N ILE A 137 10.54 17.24 -2.17
CA ILE A 137 11.54 16.18 -2.26
C ILE A 137 11.12 15.08 -1.31
N ILE A 138 11.32 13.83 -1.73
CA ILE A 138 10.94 12.66 -0.95
C ILE A 138 12.20 11.87 -0.62
N PHE A 139 12.34 11.58 0.67
CA PHE A 139 13.38 10.72 1.22
C PHE A 139 12.75 9.50 1.87
N SER A 140 13.49 8.40 1.82
CA SER A 140 13.10 7.16 2.44
C SER A 140 14.32 6.50 3.09
N SER A 141 14.20 6.14 4.37
CA SER A 141 15.20 5.30 5.05
C SER A 141 14.98 3.80 4.78
N LYS A 142 13.78 3.42 4.33
CA LYS A 142 13.47 2.08 3.80
C LYS A 142 13.48 2.08 2.28
N PHE A 143 13.43 0.92 1.64
CA PHE A 143 13.11 0.85 0.22
C PHE A 143 11.60 1.06 0.05
N ALA A 144 11.16 2.32 -0.04
CA ALA A 144 9.74 2.67 -0.10
C ALA A 144 9.38 3.40 -1.39
N CYS A 145 8.19 3.09 -1.91
CA CYS A 145 7.50 3.86 -2.93
C CYS A 145 6.78 5.05 -2.27
N PRO A 146 7.07 6.30 -2.68
CA PRO A 146 6.44 7.49 -2.14
C PRO A 146 4.92 7.56 -2.32
N GLU A 147 4.42 7.09 -3.46
CA GLU A 147 3.02 7.28 -3.87
C GLU A 147 2.10 6.18 -3.32
N SER A 148 2.44 4.92 -3.58
CA SER A 148 1.64 3.77 -3.12
C SER A 148 1.84 3.49 -1.63
N GLY A 149 2.98 3.92 -1.10
CA GLY A 149 3.42 3.61 0.24
C GLY A 149 3.89 2.19 0.47
N PHE A 150 4.07 1.42 -0.60
CA PHE A 150 4.74 0.13 -0.59
C PHE A 150 6.15 0.26 -0.04
N THR A 151 6.52 -0.59 0.90
CA THR A 151 7.85 -0.63 1.49
C THR A 151 8.35 -2.06 1.45
N ILE A 152 9.63 -2.25 1.12
CA ILE A 152 10.34 -3.49 1.39
C ILE A 152 11.37 -3.24 2.49
N GLU A 153 11.61 -4.27 3.29
CA GLU A 153 12.74 -4.32 4.22
C GLU A 153 14.06 -4.32 3.44
N GLU A 154 15.19 -4.33 4.16
CA GLU A 154 16.51 -4.37 3.55
C GLU A 154 16.62 -5.52 2.54
N ILE A 155 17.19 -5.23 1.35
CA ILE A 155 17.26 -6.21 0.27
C ILE A 155 18.31 -7.26 0.62
N GLU A 156 17.82 -8.42 1.04
CA GLU A 156 18.64 -9.59 1.34
C GLU A 156 18.36 -10.74 0.37
N PRO A 157 19.33 -11.63 0.11
CA PRO A 157 19.16 -12.76 -0.81
C PRO A 157 17.92 -13.64 -0.52
N ARG A 158 17.50 -13.74 0.75
CA ARG A 158 16.34 -14.54 1.16
C ARG A 158 15.00 -14.03 0.60
N LEU A 159 14.89 -12.74 0.30
CA LEU A 159 13.68 -12.16 -0.32
C LEU A 159 13.43 -12.69 -1.74
N PHE A 160 14.48 -13.22 -2.39
CA PHE A 160 14.38 -13.81 -3.73
C PHE A 160 14.21 -15.33 -3.70
N SER A 161 14.18 -15.94 -2.51
CA SER A 161 13.98 -17.37 -2.35
C SER A 161 12.51 -17.67 -2.16
N PHE A 162 11.89 -18.33 -3.13
CA PHE A 162 10.53 -18.87 -3.01
C PHE A 162 10.43 -19.99 -1.95
N ASN A 163 11.57 -20.56 -1.52
CA ASN A 163 11.64 -21.52 -0.42
C ASN A 163 11.72 -20.83 0.95
N SER A 164 11.79 -19.49 1.00
CA SER A 164 11.79 -18.72 2.22
C SER A 164 10.42 -18.05 2.39
N PRO A 165 9.84 -18.01 3.61
CA PRO A 165 8.59 -17.30 3.84
C PRO A 165 8.69 -15.80 3.50
N TYR A 166 9.90 -15.23 3.47
CA TYR A 166 10.15 -13.84 3.12
C TYR A 166 10.07 -13.55 1.60
N GLY A 167 10.29 -14.56 0.76
CA GLY A 167 10.25 -14.43 -0.71
C GLY A 167 9.15 -15.26 -1.39
N ALA A 168 8.46 -16.11 -0.63
CA ALA A 168 7.35 -16.92 -1.10
C ALA A 168 6.10 -16.05 -1.34
N CYS A 169 5.37 -16.36 -2.42
CA CYS A 169 4.05 -15.78 -2.64
C CYS A 169 3.09 -16.27 -1.54
N GLU A 170 2.34 -15.36 -0.92
CA GLU A 170 1.39 -15.71 0.15
C GLU A 170 0.23 -16.60 -0.33
N GLU A 171 -0.16 -16.52 -1.61
CA GLU A 171 -1.28 -17.29 -2.13
C GLU A 171 -0.94 -18.76 -2.39
N CYS A 172 0.27 -19.03 -2.87
CA CYS A 172 0.69 -20.38 -3.25
C CYS A 172 1.88 -20.89 -2.42
N GLU A 173 2.25 -20.17 -1.37
CA GLU A 173 3.36 -20.48 -0.45
C GLU A 173 4.68 -20.79 -1.17
N GLY A 174 4.93 -20.11 -2.29
CA GLY A 174 6.14 -20.31 -3.11
C GLY A 174 6.13 -21.55 -4.01
N ILE A 175 5.04 -22.32 -4.03
CA ILE A 175 4.88 -23.50 -4.91
C ILE A 175 4.68 -23.08 -6.37
N GLY A 176 4.04 -21.93 -6.60
CA GLY A 176 3.78 -21.39 -7.94
C GLY A 176 2.57 -22.01 -8.65
N ILE A 177 1.86 -22.94 -8.01
CA ILE A 177 0.62 -23.54 -8.52
C ILE A 177 -0.44 -23.60 -7.42
N ASN A 178 -1.70 -23.45 -7.82
CA ASN A 178 -2.87 -23.68 -6.97
C ASN A 178 -3.68 -24.84 -7.53
N LEU A 179 -4.02 -25.81 -6.68
CA LEU A 179 -4.86 -26.94 -7.06
C LEU A 179 -6.32 -26.49 -7.11
N ASN A 180 -6.87 -26.48 -8.32
CA ASN A 180 -8.27 -26.15 -8.56
C ASN A 180 -9.00 -27.35 -9.18
N VAL A 181 -10.30 -27.44 -8.92
CA VAL A 181 -11.15 -28.46 -9.57
C VAL A 181 -11.42 -28.05 -11.00
N ASP A 182 -11.01 -28.88 -11.97
CA ASP A 182 -11.31 -28.66 -13.38
C ASP A 182 -12.78 -29.04 -13.69
N PRO A 183 -13.63 -28.11 -14.13
CA PRO A 183 -15.02 -28.40 -14.48
C PRO A 183 -15.16 -29.48 -15.56
N ASN A 184 -14.20 -29.62 -16.47
CA ASN A 184 -14.22 -30.64 -17.51
C ASN A 184 -13.97 -32.05 -16.96
N LEU A 185 -13.28 -32.17 -15.81
CA LEU A 185 -13.13 -33.45 -15.12
C LEU A 185 -14.36 -33.78 -14.26
N VAL A 186 -15.12 -32.78 -13.82
CA VAL A 186 -16.39 -32.97 -13.11
C VAL A 186 -17.48 -33.43 -14.07
N VAL A 187 -17.54 -32.85 -15.27
CA VAL A 187 -18.49 -33.21 -16.34
C VAL A 187 -17.75 -33.54 -17.63
N PRO A 188 -17.16 -34.75 -17.75
CA PRO A 188 -16.33 -35.12 -18.90
C PRO A 188 -17.15 -35.30 -20.19
N ASN A 189 -18.44 -35.62 -20.07
CA ASN A 189 -19.33 -35.74 -21.22
C ASN A 189 -20.58 -34.87 -21.04
N SER A 190 -20.54 -33.69 -21.63
CA SER A 190 -21.62 -32.71 -21.57
C SER A 190 -22.88 -33.11 -22.36
N LYS A 191 -22.83 -34.20 -23.13
CA LYS A 191 -24.01 -34.77 -23.82
C LYS A 191 -24.82 -35.72 -22.95
N LYS A 192 -24.31 -36.14 -21.78
CA LYS A 192 -25.08 -36.95 -20.83
C LYS A 192 -26.06 -36.07 -20.05
N SER A 193 -27.19 -36.64 -19.65
CA SER A 193 -28.09 -35.99 -18.70
C SER A 193 -27.62 -36.14 -17.25
N LEU A 194 -28.22 -35.39 -16.33
CA LEU A 194 -27.95 -35.54 -14.90
C LEU A 194 -28.38 -36.93 -14.40
N ALA A 195 -29.50 -37.47 -14.91
CA ALA A 195 -29.98 -38.81 -14.62
C ALA A 195 -29.02 -39.90 -15.13
N GLU A 196 -28.37 -39.68 -16.27
CA GLU A 196 -27.33 -40.57 -16.83
C GLU A 196 -25.95 -40.41 -16.16
N GLY A 197 -25.87 -39.56 -15.14
CA GLY A 197 -24.65 -39.35 -14.37
C GLY A 197 -23.64 -38.43 -15.03
N ALA A 198 -24.08 -37.32 -15.63
CA ALA A 198 -23.20 -36.29 -16.20
C ALA A 198 -22.17 -35.75 -15.20
N ILE A 199 -22.52 -35.63 -13.92
CA ILE A 199 -21.60 -35.24 -12.84
C ILE A 199 -20.85 -36.49 -12.35
N GLU A 200 -19.65 -36.70 -12.88
CA GLU A 200 -18.85 -37.92 -12.73
C GLU A 200 -18.53 -38.29 -11.26
N PRO A 201 -18.17 -37.34 -10.37
CA PRO A 201 -17.90 -37.68 -8.96
C PRO A 201 -19.17 -38.14 -8.21
N TRP A 202 -20.34 -37.63 -8.60
CA TRP A 202 -21.60 -37.93 -7.93
C TRP A 202 -22.24 -39.22 -8.45
N SER A 203 -22.09 -39.51 -9.74
CA SER A 203 -22.66 -40.70 -10.38
C SER A 203 -22.00 -42.01 -9.92
N LYS A 204 -20.76 -41.96 -9.45
CA LYS A 204 -20.00 -43.13 -8.94
C LYS A 204 -20.22 -43.43 -7.47
N THR A 205 -20.97 -42.59 -6.75
CA THR A 205 -21.19 -42.77 -5.31
C THR A 205 -22.32 -43.76 -5.06
N THR A 206 -22.18 -44.65 -4.07
CA THR A 206 -23.21 -45.64 -3.71
C THR A 206 -24.37 -45.05 -2.90
N THR A 207 -24.18 -43.87 -2.32
CA THR A 207 -25.17 -43.13 -1.53
C THR A 207 -26.17 -42.39 -2.42
N LEU A 208 -27.46 -42.55 -2.14
CA LEU A 208 -28.56 -41.84 -2.83
C LEU A 208 -28.63 -40.32 -2.54
N TYR A 209 -27.79 -39.81 -1.64
CA TYR A 209 -27.79 -38.41 -1.20
C TYR A 209 -27.67 -37.42 -2.36
N TYR A 210 -26.74 -37.65 -3.29
CA TYR A 210 -26.55 -36.75 -4.43
C TYR A 210 -27.71 -36.81 -5.43
N ALA A 211 -28.29 -37.99 -5.65
CA ALA A 211 -29.47 -38.14 -6.51
C ALA A 211 -30.70 -37.41 -5.91
N GLN A 212 -30.92 -37.53 -4.60
CA GLN A 212 -31.98 -36.82 -3.89
C GLN A 212 -31.77 -35.30 -3.91
N THR A 213 -30.51 -34.86 -3.80
CA THR A 213 -30.13 -33.44 -3.89
C THR A 213 -30.41 -32.89 -5.28
N LEU A 214 -29.98 -33.58 -6.33
CA LEU A 214 -30.28 -33.21 -7.73
C LEU A 214 -31.78 -33.16 -8.00
N ALA A 215 -32.57 -34.13 -7.51
CA ALA A 215 -34.02 -34.13 -7.65
C ALA A 215 -34.68 -32.95 -6.92
N SER A 216 -34.17 -32.56 -5.76
CA SER A 216 -34.65 -31.39 -5.02
C SER A 216 -34.31 -30.08 -5.74
N LEU A 217 -33.09 -29.98 -6.28
CA LEU A 217 -32.65 -28.83 -7.08
C LEU A 217 -33.45 -28.72 -8.38
N SER A 218 -33.71 -29.83 -9.07
CA SER A 218 -34.55 -29.89 -10.27
C SER A 218 -35.95 -29.33 -10.01
N LYS A 219 -36.59 -29.69 -8.88
CA LYS A 219 -37.89 -29.14 -8.49
C LYS A 219 -37.85 -27.64 -8.17
N HIS A 220 -36.79 -27.18 -7.50
CA HIS A 220 -36.65 -25.79 -7.09
C HIS A 220 -36.35 -24.85 -8.27
N TYR A 221 -35.35 -25.23 -9.09
CA TYR A 221 -34.88 -24.45 -10.24
C TYR A 221 -35.61 -24.77 -11.54
N LYS A 222 -36.53 -25.75 -11.52
CA LYS A 222 -37.42 -26.13 -12.64
C LYS A 222 -36.68 -26.58 -13.90
N PHE A 223 -35.60 -27.33 -13.74
CA PHE A 223 -34.90 -28.00 -14.85
C PHE A 223 -35.18 -29.52 -14.84
N SER A 224 -35.08 -30.18 -15.99
CA SER A 224 -35.27 -31.63 -16.10
C SER A 224 -33.98 -32.40 -15.78
N LEU A 225 -34.08 -33.51 -15.05
CA LEU A 225 -32.92 -34.40 -14.83
C LEU A 225 -32.53 -35.19 -16.09
N ASP A 226 -33.45 -35.33 -17.03
CA ASP A 226 -33.25 -36.08 -18.28
C ASP A 226 -32.70 -35.19 -19.41
N GLU A 227 -32.60 -33.88 -19.19
CA GLU A 227 -31.95 -32.97 -20.11
C GLU A 227 -30.42 -33.12 -20.05
N THR A 228 -29.79 -33.07 -21.22
CA THR A 228 -28.33 -33.14 -21.36
C THR A 228 -27.68 -31.93 -20.68
N TRP A 229 -26.52 -32.11 -20.05
CA TRP A 229 -25.80 -31.03 -19.37
C TRP A 229 -25.59 -29.76 -20.22
N GLN A 230 -25.39 -29.88 -21.53
CA GLN A 230 -25.29 -28.73 -22.45
C GLN A 230 -26.55 -27.85 -22.54
N LYS A 231 -27.71 -28.37 -22.16
CA LYS A 231 -29.01 -27.70 -22.27
C LYS A 231 -29.50 -27.13 -20.94
N LEU A 232 -28.82 -27.45 -19.85
CA LEU A 232 -29.11 -26.99 -18.49
C LEU A 232 -28.50 -25.63 -18.19
#